data_AF-A0A9E0W0Q4-F1
#
_entry.id   AF-A0A9E0W0Q4-F1
#
_cell.length_a   1.000
_cell.length_b   1.000
_cell.length_c   1.000
_cell.angle_alpha   90.00
_cell.angle_beta   90.00
_cell.angle_gamma   90.00
#
_symmetry.space_group_name_H-M   'P 1'
#
loop_
_entity.id
_entity.type
_entity.pdbx_description
1 polymer ?
#
loop_
_entity_poly.entity_id
_entity_poly.type
_entity_poly.pdbx_seq_one_letter_code
_entity_poly.pdbx_strand_id
1 'polypeptide(L)'
;TGQQGEVLLRGLGSQSYPIEIDTVSSIFSPEEGQRYYHSEAHLLSEPGNKIKPGMEGSAHIVTGQQSLGIALFDPFYQWFRELLWKWWP
;
A
#
# COMPACT_ATOMS: atom_id res chain seq x y z
N THR A 1 -9.53 -1.05 4.83
CA THR A 1 -8.33 -0.83 5.65
C THR A 1 -7.28 -0.20 4.76
N GLY A 2 -6.62 0.85 5.22
CA GLY A 2 -5.59 1.53 4.45
C GLY A 2 -4.35 0.63 4.28
N GLN A 3 -3.53 0.92 3.29
CA GLN A 3 -2.23 0.27 3.17
C GLN A 3 -1.32 0.83 4.27
N GLN A 4 -0.65 -0.04 5.00
CA GLN A 4 0.25 0.34 6.09
C GLN A 4 1.70 0.28 5.63
N GLY A 5 2.54 1.10 6.24
CA GLY A 5 3.94 1.18 5.91
C GLY A 5 4.77 1.84 7.00
N GLU A 6 6.06 2.00 6.71
CA GLU A 6 6.99 2.73 7.54
C GLU A 6 7.62 3.88 6.76
N VAL A 7 7.73 5.05 7.39
CA VAL A 7 8.42 6.21 6.82
C VAL A 7 9.69 6.52 7.58
N LEU A 8 10.77 6.72 6.84
CA LEU A 8 12.04 7.24 7.35
C LEU A 8 12.18 8.70 6.91
N LEU A 9 12.22 9.60 7.89
CA LEU A 9 12.35 11.03 7.66
C LEU A 9 13.82 11.43 7.76
N ARG A 10 14.39 11.99 6.69
CA ARG A 10 15.83 12.32 6.62
C ARG A 10 16.27 13.27 7.75
N GLY A 11 15.36 14.13 8.22
CA GLY A 11 15.59 15.07 9.32
C GLY A 11 15.58 14.47 10.72
N LEU A 12 15.17 13.20 10.89
CA LEU A 12 15.05 12.53 12.20
C LEU A 12 16.02 11.36 12.38
N GLY A 13 16.97 11.20 11.45
CA GLY A 13 17.95 10.12 11.46
C GLY A 13 17.33 8.79 11.00
N SER A 14 17.87 7.68 11.49
CA SER A 14 17.50 6.31 11.08
C SER A 14 16.26 5.76 11.79
N GLN A 15 15.38 6.61 12.30
CA GLN A 15 14.16 6.19 12.99
C GLN A 15 13.00 6.06 11.99
N SER A 16 12.42 4.86 11.89
CA SER A 16 11.18 4.61 11.16
C SER A 16 9.97 4.97 12.01
N TYR A 17 8.92 5.50 11.36
CA TYR A 17 7.62 5.75 11.95
C TYR A 17 6.53 5.02 11.18
N PRO A 18 5.62 4.30 11.85
CA PRO A 18 4.52 3.62 11.19
C PRO A 18 3.51 4.63 10.65
N ILE A 19 3.08 4.43 9.41
CA ILE A 19 2.08 5.25 8.72
C ILE A 19 0.97 4.38 8.13
N GLU A 20 -0.21 4.96 7.96
CA GLU A 20 -1.31 4.38 7.20
C GLU A 20 -1.76 5.37 6.12
N ILE A 21 -1.93 4.87 4.89
CA ILE A 21 -2.40 5.66 3.76
C ILE A 21 -3.90 5.86 3.87
N ASP A 22 -4.33 7.13 3.86
CA ASP A 22 -5.72 7.53 3.92
C ASP A 22 -6.34 7.59 2.52
N THR A 23 -5.67 8.32 1.62
CA THR A 23 -6.22 8.65 0.31
C THR A 23 -5.11 8.65 -0.74
N VAL A 24 -5.34 7.93 -1.83
CA VAL A 24 -4.49 7.97 -3.03
C VAL A 24 -5.21 8.84 -4.06
N SER A 25 -4.60 9.97 -4.43
CA SER A 25 -5.14 10.84 -5.46
C SER A 25 -5.14 10.12 -6.81
N SER A 26 -6.24 10.24 -7.53
CA SER A 26 -6.37 9.70 -8.90
C SER A 26 -5.66 10.56 -9.95
N ILE A 27 -5.19 11.75 -9.57
CA ILE A 27 -4.42 12.63 -10.44
C ILE A 27 -2.96 12.21 -10.36
N PHE A 28 -2.38 11.88 -11.51
CA PHE A 28 -0.97 11.55 -11.62
C PHE A 28 -0.19 12.72 -12.23
N SER A 29 1.03 12.91 -11.72
CA SER A 29 2.01 13.81 -12.32
C SER A 29 2.96 12.97 -13.19
N PRO A 30 3.09 13.28 -14.50
CA PRO A 30 4.11 12.66 -15.34
C PRO A 30 5.46 13.31 -15.05
N GLU A 31 6.40 12.55 -14.52
CA GLU A 31 7.78 12.98 -14.31
C GLU A 31 8.71 11.84 -14.79
N GLU A 32 9.71 12.17 -15.61
CA GLU A 32 10.70 11.21 -16.12
C GLU A 32 10.12 9.93 -16.77
N GLY A 33 8.94 10.02 -17.39
CA GLY A 33 8.26 8.88 -18.02
C GLY A 33 7.59 7.90 -17.04
N GLN A 34 7.57 8.23 -15.75
CA GLN A 34 6.85 7.50 -14.71
C GLN A 34 5.62 8.29 -14.25
N ARG A 35 4.63 7.57 -13.71
CA ARG A 35 3.41 8.16 -13.14
C ARG A 35 3.56 8.24 -11.64
N TYR A 36 3.57 9.46 -11.11
CA TYR A 36 3.59 9.71 -9.68
C TYR A 36 2.19 10.04 -9.20
N TYR A 37 1.74 9.36 -8.15
CA TYR A 37 0.44 9.61 -7.52
C TYR A 37 0.66 10.29 -6.18
N HIS A 38 -0.04 11.40 -5.95
CA HIS A 38 -0.02 12.05 -4.64
C HIS A 38 -0.85 11.22 -3.67
N SER A 39 -0.25 10.79 -2.56
CA SER A 39 -0.95 10.01 -1.53
C SER A 39 -0.82 10.71 -0.19
N GLU A 40 -1.95 10.83 0.50
CA GLU A 40 -2.02 11.36 1.85
C GLU A 40 -2.01 10.20 2.84
N ALA A 41 -1.24 10.36 3.92
CA ALA A 41 -1.08 9.35 4.96
C ALA A 41 -0.95 10.03 6.33
N HIS A 42 -1.36 9.33 7.37
CA HIS A 42 -1.18 9.76 8.74
C HIS A 42 -0.20 8.85 9.48
N LEU A 43 0.41 9.40 10.53
CA LEU A 43 1.30 8.66 11.43
C LEU A 43 0.46 7.91 12.47
N LEU A 44 0.72 6.61 12.62
CA LEU A 44 0.08 5.76 13.62
C LEU A 44 0.69 5.94 15.02
N SER A 45 1.85 6.59 15.11
CA SER A 45 2.56 6.85 16.36
C SER A 45 2.92 8.32 16.45
N GLU A 46 2.76 8.92 17.62
CA GLU A 46 3.13 10.32 17.86
C GLU A 46 4.66 10.48 17.81
N PRO A 47 5.22 11.20 16.83
CA PRO A 47 6.67 11.44 16.75
C PRO A 47 7.13 12.56 17.72
N GLY A 48 6.25 12.98 18.64
CA GLY A 48 6.42 14.18 19.44
C GLY A 48 6.58 15.44 18.58
N ASN A 49 7.14 16.50 19.17
CA ASN A 49 7.33 17.80 18.52
C ASN A 49 8.52 17.84 17.54
N LYS A 50 8.98 16.68 17.06
CA LYS A 50 10.23 16.56 16.28
C LYS A 50 10.00 16.64 14.77
N ILE A 51 8.82 16.26 14.27
CA ILE A 51 8.46 16.43 12.86
C ILE A 51 8.12 17.89 12.60
N LYS A 52 8.70 18.44 11.53
CA LYS A 52 8.41 19.80 11.05
C LYS A 52 7.76 19.74 9.67
N PRO A 53 6.86 20.69 9.34
CA PRO A 53 6.34 20.84 7.99
C PRO A 53 7.47 20.98 6.96
N GLY A 54 7.30 20.37 5.79
CA GLY A 54 8.31 20.35 4.73
C GLY A 54 9.44 19.34 4.92
N MET A 55 9.35 18.44 5.92
CA MET A 55 10.29 17.33 6.04
C MET A 55 10.09 16.30 4.91
N GLU A 56 11.21 15.90 4.31
CA GLU A 56 11.26 14.88 3.26
C GLU A 56 11.86 13.57 3.80
N GLY A 57 11.51 12.47 3.12
CA GLY A 57 11.89 11.14 3.53
C GLY A 57 11.58 10.09 2.47
N SER A 58 11.81 8.83 2.83
CA SER A 58 11.41 7.68 2.03
C SER A 58 10.45 6.83 2.85
N ALA A 59 9.29 6.50 2.27
CA ALA A 59 8.34 5.57 2.86
C ALA A 59 8.38 4.23 2.13
N HIS A 60 8.31 3.14 2.90
CA HIS A 60 8.10 1.80 2.39
C HIS A 60 6.69 1.34 2.77
N ILE A 61 5.85 1.11 1.77
CA ILE A 61 4.44 0.75 1.97
C ILE A 61 4.26 -0.71 1.59
N VAL A 62 3.63 -1.47 2.47
CA VAL A 62 3.29 -2.87 2.20
C VAL A 62 1.98 -2.89 1.44
N THR A 63 2.04 -3.27 0.16
CA THR A 63 0.86 -3.36 -0.72
C THR A 63 0.51 -4.83 -0.97
N GLY A 64 -0.79 -5.16 -0.81
CA GLY A 64 -1.31 -6.50 -1.10
C GLY A 64 -0.85 -7.59 -0.13
N GLN A 65 -1.72 -7.96 0.81
CA GLN A 65 -1.56 -9.22 1.55
C GLN A 65 -2.50 -10.25 0.94
N GLN A 66 -1.98 -11.11 0.08
CA GLN A 66 -2.72 -12.29 -0.37
C GLN A 66 -2.17 -13.51 0.36
N SER A 67 -3.06 -14.25 1.05
CA SER A 67 -2.67 -15.53 1.65
C SER A 67 -2.18 -16.46 0.55
N LEU A 68 -1.03 -17.10 0.77
CA LEU A 68 -0.44 -18.03 -0.19
C LEU A 68 -1.41 -19.18 -0.52
N GLY A 69 -2.16 -19.64 0.48
CA GLY A 69 -3.20 -20.65 0.28
C GLY A 69 -4.33 -20.14 -0.63
N ILE A 70 -4.78 -18.90 -0.42
CA ILE A 70 -5.82 -18.29 -1.26
C ILE A 70 -5.33 -18.14 -2.70
N ALA A 71 -4.12 -17.59 -2.90
CA ALA A 71 -3.53 -17.46 -4.24
C ALA A 71 -3.39 -18.81 -4.95
N LEU A 72 -3.11 -19.88 -4.21
CA LEU A 72 -2.96 -21.24 -4.77
C LEU A 72 -4.30 -21.90 -5.12
N PHE A 73 -5.33 -21.73 -4.28
CA PHE A 73 -6.64 -22.37 -4.48
C PHE A 73 -7.61 -21.55 -5.33
N ASP A 74 -7.37 -20.25 -5.52
CA ASP A 74 -8.21 -19.39 -6.36
C ASP A 74 -8.36 -19.92 -7.80
N PRO A 75 -7.28 -20.33 -8.51
CA PRO A 75 -7.40 -20.93 -9.83
C PRO A 75 -8.19 -22.24 -9.84
N PHE A 76 -8.00 -23.07 -8.81
CA PHE A 76 -8.69 -24.36 -8.69
C PHE A 76 -10.20 -24.17 -8.49
N TYR A 77 -10.58 -23.24 -7.62
CA TYR A 77 -11.99 -22.93 -7.36
C TYR A 77 -12.67 -22.35 -8.60
N GLN A 78 -11.97 -21.47 -9.33
CA GLN A 78 -12.48 -20.92 -10.59
C GLN A 78 -12.69 -22.02 -11.63
N TRP A 79 -11.71 -22.91 -11.83
CA TRP A 79 -11.87 -24.06 -12.73
C TRP A 79 -13.02 -24.99 -12.32
N PHE A 80 -13.12 -25.30 -11.03
CA PHE A 80 -14.19 -26.16 -10.51
C PHE A 80 -15.57 -25.54 -10.74
N ARG A 81 -15.71 -24.23 -10.53
CA ARG A 81 -16.93 -23.48 -10.84
C ARG A 81 -17.28 -23.60 -12.33
N GLU A 82 -16.33 -23.33 -13.23
CA GLU A 82 -16.54 -23.47 -14.69
C GLU A 82 -16.96 -24.90 -15.09
N LEU A 83 -16.41 -25.90 -14.41
CA LEU A 83 -16.77 -27.30 -14.65
C LEU A 83 -18.20 -27.62 -14.23
N LEU A 84 -18.60 -27.12 -13.06
CA LEU A 84 -19.98 -27.24 -12.57
C LEU A 84 -20.97 -26.55 -13.52
N TRP A 85 -20.62 -25.37 -14.05
CA TRP A 85 -21.43 -24.69 -15.06
C TRP A 85 -21.53 -25.47 -16.37
N LYS A 86 -20.47 -26.16 -16.81
CA LYS A 86 -20.53 -27.04 -17.99
C LYS A 86 -21.40 -28.27 -17.80
N TRP A 87 -21.59 -28.71 -16.57
CA TRP A 87 -22.35 -29.91 -16.24
C TRP A 87 -23.82 -29.64 -15.92
N TRP A 88 -24.18 -28.37 -15.69
CA TRP A 88 -25.58 -27.95 -15.66
C TRP A 88 -26.02 -27.55 -17.08
N PRO A 89 -26.92 -28.32 -17.74
CA PRO A 89 -27.52 -27.91 -19.00
C PRO A 89 -28.44 -26.69 -18.83
#